data_AF-A0A1D2X608-F1
#
_entry.id   AF-A0A1D2X608-F1
#
_cell.length_a   1.000
_cell.length_b   1.000
_cell.length_c   1.000
_cell.angle_alpha   90.00
_cell.angle_beta   90.00
_cell.angle_gamma   90.00
#
_symmetry.space_group_name_H-M   'P 1'
#
loop_
_entity.id
_entity.type
_entity.pdbx_description
1 polymer ?
#
loop_
_entity_poly.entity_id
_entity_poly.type
_entity_poly.pdbx_seq_one_letter_code
_entity_poly.pdbx_strand_id
1 'polypeptide(L)'
;MFDIGFMELLLVAVIALVVLGPERLPGAIKTTAYWVGKIRRSFQSVKSELEKEIDADGIRRQIHNEEVMKELNKTREQFQSEVSDLKNSISLDKAEEPAKDSSDKDNSGKDKQ
;
A
#
# COMPACT_ATOMS: atom_id res chain seq x y z
N MET A 1 -3.43 13.23 -2.96
CA MET A 1 -3.22 14.57 -2.39
C MET A 1 -1.76 14.96 -2.64
N PHE A 2 -1.49 15.49 -3.83
CA PHE A 2 -0.18 16.02 -4.24
C PHE A 2 -0.45 17.28 -5.08
N ASP A 3 -1.19 18.23 -4.51
CA ASP A 3 -1.32 19.57 -5.08
C ASP A 3 -0.02 20.34 -4.78
N ILE A 4 1.05 19.97 -5.50
CA ILE A 4 2.28 20.78 -5.53
C ILE A 4 2.10 21.78 -6.67
N GLY A 5 1.76 23.00 -6.31
CA GLY A 5 1.75 24.15 -7.19
C GLY A 5 3.16 24.72 -7.40
N PHE A 6 3.24 25.67 -8.33
CA PHE A 6 4.50 26.35 -8.64
C PHE A 6 5.11 27.05 -7.42
N MET A 7 4.26 27.63 -6.55
CA MET A 7 4.72 28.32 -5.34
C MET A 7 5.34 27.38 -4.32
N GLU A 8 4.77 26.19 -4.08
CA GLU A 8 5.39 25.21 -3.17
C GLU A 8 6.72 24.70 -3.71
N LEU A 9 6.81 24.45 -5.02
CA LEU A 9 8.06 24.03 -5.65
C LEU A 9 9.16 25.09 -5.51
N LEU A 10 8.82 26.38 -5.67
CA LEU A 10 9.73 27.49 -5.47
C LEU A 10 10.18 27.58 -4.00
N LEU A 11 9.25 27.46 -3.05
CA LEU A 11 9.57 27.46 -1.62
C LEU A 11 10.55 26.33 -1.26
N VAL A 12 10.29 25.11 -1.74
CA VAL A 12 11.19 23.96 -1.53
C VAL A 12 12.55 24.20 -2.18
N ALA A 13 12.59 24.78 -3.39
CA ALA A 13 13.86 25.12 -4.05
C ALA A 13 14.68 26.12 -3.23
N VAL A 14 14.05 27.15 -2.65
CA VAL A 14 14.72 28.12 -1.78
C VAL A 14 15.26 27.44 -0.52
N ILE A 15 14.45 26.60 0.14
CA ILE A 15 14.89 25.86 1.33
C ILE A 15 16.08 24.95 0.98
N ALA A 16 16.01 24.23 -0.15
CA ALA A 16 17.09 23.38 -0.62
C ALA A 16 18.38 24.18 -0.89
N LEU A 17 18.27 25.39 -1.48
CA LEU A 17 19.41 26.28 -1.69
C LEU A 17 20.02 26.77 -0.38
N VAL A 18 19.22 27.03 0.66
CA VAL A 18 19.73 27.48 1.97
C VAL A 18 20.41 26.33 2.72
N VAL A 19 19.79 25.15 2.76
CA VAL A 19 20.29 24.00 3.53
C VAL A 19 21.53 23.40 2.87
N LEU A 20 21.48 23.18 1.56
CA LEU A 20 22.54 22.52 0.81
C LEU A 20 23.57 23.53 0.27
N GLY A 21 23.14 24.76 -0.01
CA GLY A 21 23.93 25.78 -0.69
C GLY A 21 23.73 25.76 -2.21
N PRO A 22 23.69 26.93 -2.88
CA PRO A 22 23.52 27.04 -4.33
C PRO A 22 24.64 26.36 -5.12
N GLU A 23 25.85 26.30 -4.58
CA GLU A 23 27.00 25.67 -5.23
C GLU A 23 26.95 24.14 -5.16
N ARG A 24 26.30 23.57 -4.14
CA ARG A 24 26.31 22.13 -3.87
C ARG A 24 25.08 21.41 -4.42
N LEU A 25 23.96 22.10 -4.55
CA LEU A 25 22.73 21.60 -5.17
C LEU A 25 22.96 21.01 -6.58
N PRO A 26 23.61 21.71 -7.55
CA PRO A 26 23.87 21.13 -8.86
C PRO A 26 24.80 19.91 -8.78
N GLY A 27 25.72 19.85 -7.81
CA GLY A 27 26.55 18.68 -7.56
C GLY A 27 25.72 17.48 -7.08
N ALA A 28 24.83 17.69 -6.12
CA ALA A 28 23.95 16.65 -5.59
C ALA A 28 23.01 16.09 -6.66
N ILE A 29 22.39 16.95 -7.48
CA ILE A 29 21.56 16.51 -8.61
C ILE A 29 22.37 15.64 -9.57
N LYS A 30 23.59 16.06 -9.95
CA LYS A 30 24.45 15.29 -10.86
C LYS A 30 24.80 13.92 -10.29
N THR A 31 25.16 13.84 -9.01
CA THR A 31 25.50 12.57 -8.36
C THR A 31 24.29 11.65 -8.30
N THR A 32 23.14 12.14 -7.83
CA THR A 32 21.92 11.35 -7.74
C THR A 32 21.45 10.91 -9.13
N ALA A 33 21.48 11.81 -10.12
CA ALA A 33 21.13 11.49 -11.49
C ALA A 33 22.07 10.46 -12.12
N TYR A 34 23.37 10.53 -11.84
CA TYR A 34 24.35 9.54 -12.28
C TYR A 34 24.04 8.15 -11.70
N TRP A 35 23.75 8.07 -10.40
CA TRP A 35 23.41 6.81 -9.72
C TRP A 35 22.10 6.22 -10.25
N VAL A 36 21.05 7.04 -10.35
CA VAL A 36 19.76 6.62 -10.91
C VAL A 36 19.91 6.20 -12.38
N GLY A 37 20.69 6.94 -13.17
CA GLY A 37 20.99 6.62 -14.56
C GLY A 37 21.74 5.31 -14.72
N LYS A 38 22.72 5.05 -13.84
CA LYS A 38 23.47 3.79 -13.79
C LYS A 38 22.54 2.62 -13.48
N ILE A 39 21.69 2.76 -12.45
CA ILE A 39 20.69 1.75 -12.08
C ILE A 39 19.74 1.49 -13.24
N ARG A 40 19.15 2.54 -13.84
CA ARG A 40 18.26 2.42 -15.00
C ARG A 40 18.92 1.64 -16.15
N ARG A 41 20.21 1.89 -16.42
CA ARG A 41 20.94 1.21 -17.48
C ARG A 41 21.22 -0.26 -17.16
N SER A 42 21.50 -0.59 -15.91
CA SER A 42 21.59 -1.97 -15.44
C SER A 42 20.26 -2.72 -15.58
N PHE A 43 19.13 -2.10 -15.22
CA PHE A 43 17.81 -2.71 -15.47
C PHE A 43 17.50 -2.88 -16.96
N GLN A 44 17.91 -1.94 -17.81
CA GLN A 44 17.69 -2.03 -19.25
C GLN A 44 18.52 -3.13 -19.91
N SER A 45 19.76 -3.35 -19.46
CA SER A 45 20.63 -4.43 -19.93
C SER A 45 20.12 -5.80 -19.47
N VAL A 46 19.75 -5.92 -18.19
CA VAL A 46 19.09 -7.13 -17.67
C VAL A 46 17.80 -7.41 -18.44
N LYS A 47 16.94 -6.40 -18.65
CA LYS A 47 15.75 -6.56 -19.51
C LYS A 47 16.12 -7.00 -20.92
N SER A 48 17.13 -6.41 -21.54
CA SER A 48 17.55 -6.75 -22.90
C SER A 48 18.18 -8.14 -23.02
N GLU A 49 18.85 -8.63 -21.99
CA GLU A 49 19.39 -9.99 -21.92
C GLU A 49 18.26 -10.99 -21.64
N LEU A 50 17.36 -10.66 -20.70
CA LEU A 50 16.14 -11.43 -20.46
C LEU A 50 15.27 -11.50 -21.70
N GLU A 51 15.08 -10.43 -22.46
CA GLU A 51 14.23 -10.39 -23.65
C GLU A 51 14.88 -11.10 -24.85
N LYS A 52 16.20 -11.35 -24.79
CA LYS A 52 16.96 -12.08 -25.81
C LYS A 52 17.11 -13.57 -25.49
N GLU A 53 16.96 -13.97 -24.24
CA GLU A 53 17.01 -15.37 -23.78
C GLU A 53 15.64 -15.94 -23.36
N ILE A 54 14.72 -15.06 -22.96
CA ILE A 54 13.31 -15.32 -22.65
C ILE A 54 12.48 -14.71 -23.77
N ASP A 55 12.56 -15.29 -24.97
CA ASP A 55 11.51 -15.13 -25.96
C ASP A 55 10.23 -15.75 -25.37
N ALA A 56 9.37 -14.90 -24.81
CA ALA A 56 7.95 -15.10 -24.44
C ALA A 56 7.50 -16.28 -23.54
N ASP A 57 8.27 -17.33 -23.30
CA ASP A 57 7.76 -18.56 -22.66
C ASP A 57 8.04 -18.67 -21.15
N GLY A 58 9.08 -18.01 -20.63
CA GLY A 58 9.47 -18.17 -19.22
C GLY A 58 8.57 -17.44 -18.21
N ILE A 59 8.16 -16.20 -18.49
CA ILE A 59 7.33 -15.42 -17.56
C ILE A 59 5.85 -15.80 -17.68
N ARG A 60 5.37 -16.12 -18.89
CA ARG A 60 4.03 -16.69 -19.06
C ARG A 60 3.92 -18.01 -18.32
N ARG A 61 4.93 -18.89 -18.33
CA ARG A 61 4.87 -20.15 -17.59
C ARG A 61 5.01 -19.96 -16.08
N GLN A 62 5.80 -19.01 -15.58
CA GLN A 62 5.99 -18.81 -14.14
C GLN A 62 4.83 -18.05 -13.47
N ILE A 63 4.21 -17.09 -14.17
CA ILE A 63 3.01 -16.39 -13.67
C ILE A 63 1.75 -17.27 -13.84
N HIS A 64 1.75 -18.19 -14.82
CA HIS A 64 0.68 -19.16 -15.03
C HIS A 64 1.00 -20.56 -14.45
N ASN A 65 2.12 -20.69 -13.72
CA ASN A 65 2.45 -21.93 -13.03
C ASN A 65 1.58 -21.99 -11.80
N GLU A 66 0.69 -22.97 -11.85
CA GLU A 66 -0.21 -23.48 -10.81
C GLU A 66 0.38 -23.44 -9.39
N GLU A 67 1.71 -23.50 -9.26
CA GLU A 67 2.48 -23.41 -8.03
C GLU A 67 2.37 -22.06 -7.31
N VAL A 68 2.46 -20.92 -8.01
CA VAL A 68 2.31 -19.59 -7.40
C VAL A 68 0.87 -19.35 -6.96
N MET A 69 -0.10 -19.77 -7.78
CA MET A 69 -1.52 -19.72 -7.39
C MET A 69 -1.83 -20.65 -6.22
N LYS A 70 -1.20 -21.82 -6.14
CA LYS A 70 -1.37 -22.77 -5.02
C LYS A 70 -0.75 -22.24 -3.73
N GLU A 71 0.41 -21.61 -3.81
CA GLU A 71 1.06 -20.97 -2.66
C GLU A 71 0.26 -19.74 -2.17
N LEU A 72 -0.24 -18.91 -3.10
CA LEU A 72 -1.11 -17.78 -2.79
C LEU A 72 -2.45 -18.23 -2.18
N ASN A 73 -3.07 -19.29 -2.70
CA ASN A 73 -4.31 -19.85 -2.15
C ASN A 73 -4.09 -20.42 -0.75
N LYS A 74 -3.01 -21.17 -0.53
CA LYS A 74 -2.66 -21.71 0.79
C LYS A 74 -2.39 -20.59 1.80
N THR A 75 -1.69 -19.54 1.38
CA THR A 75 -1.44 -18.35 2.21
C THR A 75 -2.73 -17.60 2.52
N ARG A 76 -3.63 -17.47 1.53
CA ARG A 76 -4.94 -16.83 1.69
C ARG A 76 -5.84 -17.62 2.64
N GLU A 77 -5.86 -18.94 2.56
CA GLU A 77 -6.61 -19.82 3.46
C GLU A 77 -6.10 -19.73 4.90
N GLN A 78 -4.78 -19.78 5.10
CA GLN A 78 -4.15 -19.61 6.41
C GLN A 78 -4.48 -18.24 7.00
N PHE A 79 -4.31 -17.18 6.22
CA PHE A 79 -4.63 -15.82 6.63
C PHE A 79 -6.12 -15.65 6.95
N GLN A 80 -7.02 -16.23 6.15
CA GLN A 80 -8.45 -16.14 6.37
C GLN A 80 -8.91 -16.94 7.61
N SER A 81 -8.25 -18.06 7.92
CA SER A 81 -8.48 -18.81 9.15
C SER A 81 -8.02 -18.04 10.39
N GLU A 82 -6.80 -17.49 10.37
CA GLU A 82 -6.28 -16.66 11.47
C GLU A 82 -7.13 -15.41 11.67
N VAL A 83 -7.54 -14.72 10.60
CA VAL A 83 -8.43 -13.56 10.67
C VAL A 83 -9.83 -13.94 11.18
N SER A 84 -10.34 -15.12 10.84
CA SER A 84 -11.65 -15.58 11.35
C SER A 84 -11.57 -15.97 12.83
N ASP A 85 -10.47 -16.57 13.26
CA ASP A 85 -10.21 -16.92 14.67
C ASP A 85 -9.99 -15.66 15.52
N LEU A 86 -9.27 -14.67 14.98
CA LEU A 86 -9.16 -13.34 15.56
C LEU A 86 -10.53 -12.65 15.61
N LYS A 87 -11.32 -12.70 14.53
CA LYS A 87 -12.66 -12.09 14.50
C LYS A 87 -13.61 -12.75 15.49
N ASN A 88 -13.55 -14.07 15.65
CA ASN A 88 -14.36 -14.80 16.63
C ASN A 88 -13.90 -14.51 18.07
N SER A 89 -12.59 -14.51 18.35
CA SER A 89 -12.08 -14.16 19.68
C SER A 89 -12.35 -12.70 20.06
N ILE A 90 -12.28 -11.77 19.10
CA ILE A 90 -12.66 -10.36 19.29
C ILE A 90 -14.18 -10.20 19.47
N SER A 91 -14.98 -11.07 18.85
CA SER A 91 -16.44 -11.07 19.01
C SER A 91 -16.91 -11.73 20.32
N LEU A 92 -16.09 -12.62 20.91
CA LEU A 92 -16.33 -13.22 22.23
C LEU A 92 -16.05 -12.26 23.39
N ASP A 93 -15.26 -11.20 23.18
CA ASP A 93 -15.02 -10.13 24.18
C ASP A 93 -16.10 -9.02 24.13
N LYS A 94 -17.09 -9.13 23.22
CA LYS A 94 -18.18 -8.15 23.06
C LYS A 94 -19.55 -8.71 23.44
N ALA A 95 -19.60 -9.61 24.43
CA ALA A 95 -20.86 -10.14 24.93
C ALA A 95 -20.77 -10.54 26.41
N GLU A 96 -20.62 -9.56 27.31
CA GLU A 96 -21.31 -9.50 28.61
C GLU A 96 -20.85 -8.29 29.43
N GLU A 97 -21.70 -7.26 29.53
CA GLU A 97 -22.18 -6.82 30.84
C GLU A 97 -23.54 -6.10 30.69
N PRO A 98 -24.40 -6.18 31.72
CA PRO A 98 -25.83 -6.19 31.60
C PRO A 98 -26.49 -4.86 32.01
N ALA A 99 -27.78 -4.81 31.72
CA ALA A 99 -28.75 -3.77 32.05
C ALA A 99 -28.62 -3.14 33.45
N LYS A 100 -28.88 -1.82 33.54
CA LYS A 100 -30.04 -1.25 34.25
C LYS A 100 -30.13 0.27 34.10
N ASP A 101 -31.38 0.73 34.26
CA ASP A 101 -31.88 2.11 34.41
C ASP A 101 -32.16 2.85 33.09
N SER A 102 -33.37 3.26 32.73
CA SER A 102 -34.58 3.51 33.52
C SER A 102 -35.82 3.32 32.65
N SER A 103 -36.81 2.64 33.21
CA SER A 103 -38.20 2.70 32.79
C SER A 103 -38.79 4.09 33.02
N ASP A 104 -39.22 4.76 31.95
CA ASP A 104 -40.41 5.63 31.94
C ASP A 104 -41.13 5.33 30.62
N LYS A 105 -42.02 4.33 30.64
CA LYS A 105 -43.47 4.52 30.70
C LYS A 105 -44.01 5.53 29.68
N ASP A 106 -44.85 4.95 28.83
CA ASP A 106 -46.08 5.53 28.31
C ASP A 106 -45.98 6.31 26.99
N ASN A 107 -46.16 5.58 25.88
CA ASN A 107 -47.35 5.81 25.07
C ASN A 107 -47.58 4.62 24.12
N SER A 108 -48.48 3.71 24.52
CA SER A 108 -49.07 2.74 23.60
C SER A 108 -50.48 3.18 23.24
N GLY A 109 -50.66 3.53 21.97
CA GLY A 109 -51.78 2.98 21.21
C GLY A 109 -52.99 3.87 20.99
N LYS A 110 -53.41 3.85 19.71
CA LYS A 110 -54.79 3.81 19.24
C LYS A 110 -55.69 5.01 19.53
N ASP A 111 -56.13 5.68 18.46
CA ASP A 111 -57.49 5.55 17.93
C ASP A 111 -57.57 6.34 16.61
N LYS A 112 -57.86 5.69 15.48
CA LYS A 112 -59.20 5.64 14.88
C LYS A 112 -59.85 7.02 14.73
N GLN A 113 -59.65 7.63 13.56
CA GLN A 113 -60.73 8.18 12.73
C GLN A 113 -60.24 8.32 11.28
#